data_AF-A0AAE1BIM7-F1
#
_entry.id   AF-A0AAE1BIM7-F1
#
_cell.length_a   1.000
_cell.length_b   1.000
_cell.length_c   1.000
_cell.angle_alpha   90.00
_cell.angle_beta   90.00
_cell.angle_gamma   90.00
#
_symmetry.space_group_name_H-M   'P 1'
#
loop_
_entity.id
_entity.type
_entity.pdbx_description
1 polymer ?
#
loop_
_entity_poly.entity_id
_entity_poly.type
_entity_poly.pdbx_seq_one_letter_code
_entity_poly.pdbx_strand_id
1 'polypeptide(L)'
;MSTGKRLAKRSILGTRVACCLEDGKYYAGVICAVKTIDEGGPTVYSVRVEGERRSREVRESDLVGSGFTAVGSVKLRAGQRVYITHNNREVSGTVLYHRPNIDEVLISVVSPEVSSLLKTYSIYR
;
A
#
# COMPACT_ATOMS: atom_id res chain seq x y z
N MET A 1 23.07 -11.48 1.79
CA MET A 1 22.18 -10.85 2.80
C MET A 1 22.68 -9.43 3.04
N SER A 2 22.09 -8.42 2.38
CA SER A 2 22.52 -7.02 2.48
C SER A 2 21.75 -6.32 3.60
N THR A 3 22.25 -6.45 4.82
CA THR A 3 21.76 -5.71 5.99
C THR A 3 22.23 -4.26 5.90
N GLY A 4 21.30 -3.30 5.93
CA GLY A 4 21.58 -1.95 6.43
C GLY A 4 22.34 -0.98 5.51
N LYS A 5 21.94 -0.80 4.25
CA LYS A 5 22.31 0.41 3.52
C LYS A 5 21.08 1.25 3.27
N ARG A 6 20.95 2.36 4.02
CA ARG A 6 20.09 3.48 3.67
C ARG A 6 20.30 3.77 2.19
N LEU A 7 19.25 3.58 1.40
CA LEU A 7 19.22 3.97 0.00
C LEU A 7 19.60 5.46 -0.04
N ALA A 8 20.66 5.82 -0.77
CA ALA A 8 21.08 7.22 -0.84
C ALA A 8 19.87 8.10 -1.20
N LYS A 9 19.77 9.33 -0.65
CA LYS A 9 18.63 10.24 -0.85
C LYS A 9 18.20 10.43 -2.33
N ARG A 10 19.08 10.11 -3.30
CA ARG A 10 18.81 10.15 -4.75
C ARG A 10 18.18 8.87 -5.35
N SER A 11 18.14 7.76 -4.63
CA SER A 11 17.65 6.47 -5.13
C SER A 11 16.22 6.14 -4.68
N ILE A 12 15.63 6.93 -3.77
CA ILE A 12 14.26 6.69 -3.28
C ILE A 12 13.19 7.34 -4.17
N LEU A 13 13.55 8.39 -4.91
CA LEU A 13 12.66 8.99 -5.90
C LEU A 13 12.38 7.99 -7.03
N GLY A 14 11.13 7.89 -7.46
CA GLY A 14 10.69 6.88 -8.41
C GLY A 14 10.31 5.53 -7.78
N THR A 15 10.53 5.34 -6.48
CA THR A 15 10.12 4.11 -5.78
C THR A 15 8.59 4.01 -5.72
N ARG A 16 8.05 2.86 -6.13
CA ARG A 16 6.63 2.52 -5.97
C ARG A 16 6.38 2.11 -4.52
N VAL A 17 5.40 2.75 -3.90
CA VAL A 17 4.99 2.53 -2.52
C VAL A 17 3.47 2.54 -2.42
N ALA A 18 2.94 1.98 -1.35
CA ALA A 18 1.57 2.22 -0.95
C ALA A 18 1.56 3.21 0.22
N CYS A 19 0.83 4.32 0.09
CA CYS A 19 0.73 5.34 1.13
C CYS A 19 -0.63 5.26 1.84
N CYS A 20 -0.61 5.23 3.17
CA CYS A 20 -1.79 5.37 4.01
C CYS A 20 -2.22 6.85 4.01
N LEU A 21 -3.46 7.13 3.63
CA LEU A 21 -4.02 8.49 3.67
C LEU A 21 -4.94 8.67 4.89
N GLU A 22 -5.55 9.85 5.02
CA GLU A 22 -6.38 10.25 6.17
C GLU A 22 -7.58 9.32 6.43
N ASP A 23 -8.08 8.63 5.41
CA ASP A 23 -9.14 7.62 5.52
C ASP A 23 -8.65 6.28 6.10
N GLY A 24 -7.34 6.14 6.30
CA GLY A 24 -6.66 4.93 6.73
C GLY A 24 -6.59 3.84 5.66
N LYS A 25 -6.85 4.19 4.39
CA LYS A 25 -6.68 3.29 3.25
C LYS A 25 -5.34 3.55 2.58
N TYR A 26 -4.83 2.51 1.97
CA TYR A 26 -3.57 2.49 1.25
C TYR A 26 -3.81 2.71 -0.24
N TYR A 27 -3.05 3.63 -0.81
CA TYR A 27 -3.12 3.95 -2.22
C TYR A 27 -1.76 3.76 -2.86
N ALA A 28 -1.72 3.13 -4.03
CA ALA A 28 -0.49 2.98 -4.79
C ALA A 28 -0.01 4.36 -5.27
N GLY A 29 1.30 4.58 -5.20
CA GLY A 29 1.89 5.84 -5.63
C GLY A 29 3.39 5.74 -5.83
N VAL A 30 3.96 6.86 -6.27
CA VAL A 30 5.39 7.00 -6.55
C VAL A 30 5.97 8.17 -5.78
N ILE A 31 7.08 7.93 -5.07
CA ILE A 31 7.80 9.00 -4.36
C ILE A 31 8.42 9.95 -5.40
N CYS A 32 8.04 11.21 -5.32
CA CYS A 32 8.45 12.27 -6.23
C CYS A 32 9.42 13.27 -5.59
N ALA A 33 9.33 13.49 -4.28
CA ALA A 33 10.26 14.34 -3.54
C ALA A 33 10.42 13.86 -2.09
N VAL A 34 11.52 14.28 -1.46
CA VAL A 34 11.79 14.06 -0.04
C VAL A 34 12.07 15.41 0.61
N LYS A 35 11.38 15.69 1.70
CA LYS A 35 11.55 16.89 2.52
C LYS A 35 11.95 16.44 3.92
N THR A 36 13.18 16.77 4.31
CA THR A 36 13.63 16.57 5.70
C THR A 36 13.53 17.93 6.39
N ILE A 37 12.71 17.99 7.44
CA ILE A 37 12.61 19.19 8.28
C ILE A 37 13.75 19.05 9.31
N ASP A 38 14.84 19.77 9.10
CA ASP A 38 16.05 19.83 9.95
C ASP A 38 16.88 18.53 10.07
N GLU A 39 18.10 18.66 10.60
CA GLU A 39 18.98 17.52 10.90
C GLU A 39 18.43 16.72 12.10
N GLY A 40 17.53 15.78 11.79
CA GLY A 40 16.95 14.86 12.77
C GLY A 40 15.43 14.93 12.92
N GLY A 41 14.76 15.85 12.24
CA GLY A 41 13.30 15.91 12.24
C GLY A 41 12.65 14.87 11.32
N PRO A 42 11.31 14.77 11.37
CA PRO A 42 10.57 13.74 10.64
C PRO A 42 10.75 13.90 9.13
N THR A 43 11.05 12.78 8.45
CA THR A 43 11.12 12.75 6.99
C THR A 43 9.71 12.73 6.41
N VAL A 44 9.41 13.72 5.57
CA VAL A 44 8.18 13.81 4.81
C VAL A 44 8.47 13.51 3.34
N TYR A 45 7.64 12.68 2.74
CA TYR A 45 7.74 12.28 1.35
C TYR A 45 6.58 12.89 0.57
N SER A 46 6.88 13.36 -0.64
CA SER A 46 5.86 13.77 -1.59
C SER A 46 5.57 12.57 -2.51
N VAL A 47 4.38 12.00 -2.41
CA VAL A 47 3.95 10.82 -3.18
C VAL A 47 2.89 11.23 -4.19
N ARG A 48 3.11 10.92 -5.47
CA ARG A 48 2.08 11.01 -6.50
C ARG A 48 1.24 9.75 -6.45
N VAL A 49 0.03 9.87 -5.95
CA VAL A 49 -0.94 8.77 -5.87
C VAL A 49 -1.49 8.46 -7.26
N GLU A 50 -1.61 7.17 -7.58
CA GLU A 50 -2.20 6.74 -8.85
C GLU A 50 -3.65 7.23 -8.97
N GLY A 51 -3.98 7.91 -10.07
CA GLY A 51 -5.30 8.50 -10.29
C GLY A 51 -5.46 9.94 -9.77
N GLU A 52 -4.53 10.45 -8.97
CA GLU A 52 -4.51 11.87 -8.55
C GLU A 52 -3.50 12.69 -9.36
N ARG A 53 -3.88 13.92 -9.73
CA ARG A 53 -2.98 14.86 -10.41
C ARG A 53 -1.95 15.50 -9.46
N ARG A 54 -2.31 15.63 -8.18
CA ARG A 54 -1.48 16.29 -7.15
C ARG A 54 -0.76 15.25 -6.31
N SER A 55 0.44 15.59 -5.85
CA SER A 55 1.18 14.81 -4.88
C SER A 55 0.66 15.07 -3.46
N ARG A 56 0.71 14.05 -2.60
CA ARG A 56 0.40 14.10 -1.18
C ARG A 56 1.68 14.11 -0.36
N GLU A 57 1.70 14.89 0.72
CA GLU A 57 2.76 14.83 1.72
C GLU A 57 2.41 13.75 2.75
N VAL A 58 3.30 12.77 2.91
CA VAL A 58 3.10 11.61 3.78
C VAL A 58 4.35 11.33 4.60
N ARG A 59 4.19 10.83 5.82
CA ARG A 59 5.32 10.49 6.69
C ARG A 59 5.89 9.13 6.30
N GLU A 60 7.13 8.87 6.71
CA GLU A 60 7.76 7.56 6.56
C GLU A 60 6.90 6.42 7.14
N SER A 61 6.25 6.66 8.28
CA SER A 61 5.36 5.70 8.96
C SER A 61 4.14 5.30 8.11
N ASP A 62 3.74 6.16 7.19
CA ASP A 62 2.55 5.98 6.37
C ASP A 62 2.86 5.29 5.03
N LEU A 63 4.15 5.03 4.77
CA LEU A 63 4.62 4.37 3.57
C LEU A 63 4.81 2.88 3.80
N VAL A 64 4.37 2.10 2.82
CA VAL A 64 4.52 0.64 2.77
C VAL A 64 5.25 0.28 1.48
N GLY A 65 6.28 -0.55 1.60
CA GLY A 65 7.10 -0.97 0.47
C GLY A 65 8.56 -1.23 0.85
N SER A 66 9.39 -1.46 -0.16
CA SER A 66 10.83 -1.70 0.05
C SER A 66 11.48 -0.48 0.71
N GLY A 67 12.13 -0.69 1.86
CA GLY A 67 12.75 0.39 2.65
C GLY A 67 11.78 1.17 3.54
N PHE A 68 10.51 0.76 3.63
CA PHE A 68 9.49 1.35 4.49
C PHE A 68 8.78 0.25 5.31
N THR A 69 7.60 0.56 5.87
CA THR A 69 6.77 -0.40 6.58
C THR A 69 6.51 -1.63 5.71
N ALA A 70 6.65 -2.82 6.29
CA ALA A 70 6.44 -4.07 5.57
C ALA A 70 4.94 -4.26 5.28
N VAL A 71 4.61 -4.80 4.10
CA VAL A 71 3.22 -5.16 3.74
C VAL A 71 2.60 -6.07 4.80
N GLY A 72 3.43 -6.97 5.37
CA GLY A 72 3.08 -7.88 6.46
C GLY A 72 2.51 -7.25 7.73
N SER A 73 2.89 -6.00 8.00
CA SER A 73 2.50 -5.30 9.22
C SER A 73 1.22 -4.47 9.08
N VAL A 74 0.57 -4.54 7.92
CA VAL A 74 -0.54 -3.65 7.57
C VAL A 74 -1.89 -4.31 7.83
N LYS A 75 -2.78 -3.58 8.52
CA LYS A 75 -4.20 -3.93 8.61
C LYS A 75 -5.00 -3.23 7.53
N LEU A 76 -5.47 -3.98 6.54
CA LEU A 76 -6.42 -3.50 5.53
C LEU A 76 -7.75 -3.08 6.17
N ARG A 77 -8.32 -1.97 5.68
CA ARG A 77 -9.61 -1.43 6.11
C ARG A 77 -10.74 -1.83 5.16
N ALA A 78 -11.97 -1.86 5.68
CA ALA A 78 -13.16 -2.01 4.84
C ALA A 78 -13.24 -0.88 3.80
N GLY A 79 -13.63 -1.23 2.58
CA GLY A 79 -13.63 -0.32 1.43
C GLY A 79 -12.25 -0.10 0.79
N GLN A 80 -11.19 -0.80 1.23
CA GLN A 80 -9.88 -0.77 0.58
C GLN A 80 -9.94 -1.50 -0.76
N ARG A 81 -9.47 -0.85 -1.83
CA ARG A 81 -9.28 -1.53 -3.11
C ARG A 81 -8.04 -2.40 -3.06
N VAL A 82 -8.17 -3.65 -3.47
CA VAL A 82 -7.07 -4.63 -3.54
C VAL A 82 -7.05 -5.29 -4.90
N TYR A 83 -5.88 -5.83 -5.27
CA TYR A 83 -5.70 -6.64 -6.46
C TYR A 83 -5.25 -8.02 -6.01
N ILE A 84 -5.88 -9.05 -6.56
CA ILE A 84 -5.66 -10.43 -6.19
C ILE A 84 -5.52 -11.28 -7.44
N THR A 85 -4.76 -12.36 -7.36
CA THR A 85 -4.71 -13.36 -8.42
C THR A 85 -5.83 -14.37 -8.18
N HIS A 86 -6.79 -14.42 -9.10
CA HIS A 86 -7.90 -15.37 -9.08
C HIS A 86 -8.04 -16.00 -10.47
N ASN A 87 -8.08 -17.34 -10.54
CA ASN A 87 -8.09 -18.10 -11.80
C ASN A 87 -6.97 -17.67 -12.76
N ASN A 88 -5.74 -17.51 -12.26
CA ASN A 88 -4.57 -17.05 -13.01
C ASN A 88 -4.73 -15.67 -13.68
N ARG A 89 -5.72 -14.87 -13.25
CA ARG A 89 -5.91 -13.49 -13.70
C ARG A 89 -5.85 -12.56 -12.50
N GLU A 90 -5.27 -11.38 -12.69
CA GLU A 90 -5.40 -10.32 -11.71
C GLU A 90 -6.83 -9.76 -11.76
N VAL A 91 -7.48 -9.72 -10.60
CA VAL A 91 -8.82 -9.15 -10.45
C VAL A 91 -8.78 -8.13 -9.32
N SER A 92 -9.46 -7.00 -9.53
CA SER A 92 -9.64 -6.02 -8.45
C SER A 92 -10.83 -6.38 -7.58
N GLY A 93 -10.68 -6.19 -6.28
CA GLY A 93 -11.76 -6.33 -5.30
C GLY A 93 -11.73 -5.22 -4.26
N THR A 94 -12.74 -5.25 -3.39
CA THR A 94 -12.88 -4.33 -2.27
C THR A 94 -12.92 -5.12 -0.97
N VAL A 95 -12.08 -4.76 -0.01
CA VAL A 95 -12.06 -5.38 1.31
C VAL A 95 -13.38 -5.10 2.03
N LEU A 96 -14.00 -6.14 2.54
CA LEU A 96 -15.18 -6.04 3.41
C LEU A 96 -14.75 -6.15 4.87
N TYR A 97 -13.86 -7.10 5.16
CA TYR A 97 -13.43 -7.38 6.52
C TYR A 97 -12.05 -8.04 6.52
N HIS A 98 -11.23 -7.74 7.53
CA HIS A 98 -9.91 -8.32 7.71
C HIS A 98 -9.78 -8.84 9.14
N ARG A 99 -9.37 -10.11 9.26
CA ARG A 99 -9.08 -10.84 10.51
C ARG A 99 -7.57 -11.09 10.63
N PRO A 100 -6.80 -10.19 11.26
CA PRO A 100 -5.35 -10.33 11.36
C PRO A 100 -4.92 -11.59 12.14
N ASN A 101 -5.72 -12.01 13.11
CA ASN A 101 -5.39 -13.13 14.01
C ASN A 101 -5.28 -14.49 13.28
N ILE A 102 -5.97 -14.63 12.15
CA ILE A 102 -5.97 -15.86 11.33
C ILE A 102 -5.53 -15.58 9.89
N ASP A 103 -4.98 -14.39 9.65
CA ASP A 103 -4.53 -13.93 8.35
C ASP A 103 -5.56 -14.11 7.21
N GLU A 104 -6.81 -13.70 7.46
CA GLU A 104 -7.89 -13.79 6.47
C GLU A 104 -8.46 -12.42 6.11
N VAL A 105 -8.66 -12.20 4.81
CA VAL A 105 -9.34 -11.02 4.27
C VAL A 105 -10.53 -11.46 3.45
N LEU A 106 -11.70 -10.98 3.83
CA LEU A 106 -12.91 -11.10 3.04
C LEU A 106 -12.99 -9.93 2.08
N ILE A 107 -13.10 -10.23 0.79
CA ILE A 107 -13.22 -9.23 -0.26
C ILE A 107 -14.47 -9.48 -1.12
N SER A 108 -15.02 -8.40 -1.65
CA SER A 108 -15.99 -8.43 -2.75
C SER A 108 -15.24 -8.27 -4.06
N VAL A 109 -15.38 -9.24 -4.96
CA VAL A 109 -14.78 -9.22 -6.29
C VAL A 109 -15.85 -8.89 -7.31
N VAL A 110 -15.59 -7.90 -8.16
CA VAL A 110 -16.39 -7.64 -9.37
C VAL A 110 -15.66 -8.32 -10.52
N SER A 111 -16.23 -9.40 -11.03
CA SER A 111 -15.71 -10.08 -12.22
C SER A 111 -16.70 -9.90 -13.37
N PRO A 112 -16.24 -9.81 -14.63
CA PRO A 112 -17.16 -9.71 -15.76
C PRO A 112 -18.13 -10.90 -15.87
N GLU A 113 -17.79 -12.04 -15.25
CA GLU A 113 -18.59 -13.26 -15.23
C GLU A 113 -19.63 -13.28 -14.10
N VAL A 114 -19.43 -12.52 -13.02
CA VAL A 114 -20.32 -12.49 -11.84
C VAL A 114 -20.36 -11.09 -11.23
N SER A 115 -21.58 -10.55 -11.08
CA SER A 115 -21.87 -9.20 -10.59
C SER A 115 -21.26 -8.88 -9.21
N SER A 116 -21.15 -9.87 -8.33
CA SER A 116 -20.35 -9.79 -7.10
C SER A 116 -20.10 -11.18 -6.51
N LEU A 117 -18.85 -11.52 -6.22
CA LEU A 117 -18.47 -12.74 -5.49
C LEU A 117 -17.80 -12.37 -4.17
N LEU A 118 -18.26 -12.98 -3.08
CA LEU A 118 -17.58 -12.93 -1.80
C LEU A 118 -16.50 -14.02 -1.78
N LYS A 119 -15.26 -13.62 -1.53
CA LYS A 119 -14.15 -14.56 -1.43
C LYS A 119 -13.25 -14.21 -0.25
N THR A 120 -12.84 -15.24 0.47
CA THR A 120 -11.85 -15.14 1.54
C THR A 120 -10.48 -15.49 0.98
N TYR A 121 -9.48 -14.65 1.26
CA TYR A 121 -8.09 -14.86 0.87
C TYR A 121 -7.18 -14.79 2.10
N SER A 122 -6.09 -15.55 2.06
CA SER A 122 -4.98 -15.44 3.02
C SER A 122 -3.88 -14.54 2.45
N ILE A 123 -3.26 -13.72 3.28
CA ILE A 123 -2.29 -12.70 2.83
C ILE A 123 -0.86 -13.27 2.79
N TYR A 124 -0.53 -14.27 3.61
CA TYR A 124 0.86 -14.72 3.85
C TYR A 124 1.17 -16.20 3.57
N ARG A 125 0.38 -16.90 2.75
CA ARG A 125 0.70 -18.28 2.33
C ARG A 125 1.35 -18.37 0.96
#